data_AF-A0A6C0D0L3-F1
#
_entry.id   AF-A0A6C0D0L3-F1
#
_cell.length_a   1.000
_cell.length_b   1.000
_cell.length_c   1.000
_cell.angle_alpha   90.00
_cell.angle_beta   90.00
_cell.angle_gamma   90.00
#
_symmetry.space_group_name_H-M   'P 1'
#
loop_
_entity.id
_entity.type
_entity.pdbx_description
1 polymer ?
#
loop_
_entity_poly.entity_id
_entity_poly.type
_entity_poly.pdbx_seq_one_letter_code
_entity_poly.pdbx_strand_id
1 'polypeptide(L)'
;MFSVIQNNFQNHRVLQLFMIWIGFVFGHFLASHLYIHYCVPWTWTGLLASPFITMTPHCTALRWCIWHGASHLQKLWISLGTWCFLHIFEKITIFSSSKEG
;
A
#
# COMPACT_ATOMS: atom_id res chain seq x y z
N MET A 1 4.86 17.04 -29.44
CA MET A 1 3.52 16.44 -29.29
C MET A 1 3.56 15.08 -28.58
N PHE A 2 4.40 14.14 -29.01
CA PHE A 2 4.55 12.80 -28.38
C PHE A 2 4.95 12.85 -26.88
N SER A 3 5.89 13.73 -26.50
CA SER A 3 6.33 13.91 -25.10
C SER A 3 5.27 14.50 -24.16
N VAL A 4 4.35 15.33 -24.68
CA VAL A 4 3.24 15.92 -23.90
C VAL A 4 2.16 14.86 -23.62
N ILE A 5 1.92 13.96 -24.58
CA ILE A 5 0.98 12.84 -24.43
C ILE A 5 1.51 11.84 -23.40
N GLN A 6 2.81 11.50 -23.44
CA GLN A 6 3.43 10.64 -22.41
C GLN A 6 3.39 11.27 -21.01
N ASN A 7 3.65 12.58 -20.87
CA ASN A 7 3.59 13.27 -19.58
C ASN A 7 2.18 13.28 -18.97
N ASN A 8 1.16 13.57 -19.76
CA ASN A 8 -0.23 13.52 -19.27
C ASN A 8 -0.65 12.10 -18.88
N PHE A 9 -0.25 11.11 -19.66
CA PHE A 9 -0.56 9.71 -19.37
C PHE A 9 0.22 9.16 -18.16
N GLN A 10 1.42 9.67 -17.89
CA GLN A 10 2.20 9.33 -16.70
C GLN A 10 1.61 9.99 -15.45
N ASN A 11 1.21 11.26 -15.53
CA ASN A 11 0.56 11.98 -14.43
C ASN A 11 -0.76 11.30 -14.00
N HIS A 12 -1.60 10.89 -14.96
CA HIS A 12 -2.86 10.22 -14.66
C HIS A 12 -2.65 8.86 -13.97
N ARG A 13 -1.60 8.12 -14.37
CA ARG A 13 -1.25 6.82 -13.75
C ARG A 13 -0.72 6.99 -12.32
N VAL A 14 0.10 8.00 -12.06
CA VAL A 14 0.59 8.30 -10.71
C VAL A 14 -0.58 8.69 -9.79
N LEU A 15 -1.51 9.51 -10.27
CA LEU A 15 -2.72 9.88 -9.52
C LEU A 15 -3.57 8.65 -9.17
N GLN A 16 -3.79 7.74 -10.13
CA GLN A 16 -4.51 6.49 -9.89
C GLN A 16 -3.85 5.61 -8.83
N LEU A 17 -2.51 5.46 -8.91
CA LEU A 17 -1.75 4.70 -7.92
C LEU A 17 -1.85 5.32 -6.52
N PHE A 18 -1.85 6.64 -6.42
CA PHE A 18 -1.99 7.36 -5.15
C PHE A 18 -3.39 7.18 -4.54
N MET A 19 -4.45 7.23 -5.35
CA MET A 19 -5.82 6.99 -4.89
C MET A 19 -6.00 5.54 -4.39
N ILE A 20 -5.45 4.57 -5.11
CA ILE A 20 -5.44 3.15 -4.70
C ILE A 20 -4.67 2.99 -3.39
N TRP A 21 -3.51 3.64 -3.26
CA TRP A 21 -2.71 3.61 -2.03
C TRP A 21 -3.50 4.12 -0.82
N ILE A 22 -4.16 5.28 -0.93
CA ILE A 22 -5.03 5.81 0.13
C ILE A 22 -6.14 4.82 0.48
N GLY A 23 -6.78 4.20 -0.53
CA GLY A 23 -7.83 3.22 -0.33
C GLY A 23 -7.36 1.99 0.47
N PHE A 24 -6.18 1.46 0.13
CA PHE A 24 -5.60 0.34 0.88
C PHE A 24 -5.15 0.71 2.29
N VAL A 25 -4.59 1.92 2.49
CA VAL A 25 -4.22 2.43 3.81
C VAL A 25 -5.47 2.54 4.70
N PHE A 26 -6.53 3.15 4.18
CA PHE A 26 -7.78 3.30 4.91
C PHE A 26 -8.43 1.94 5.20
N GLY A 27 -8.46 1.04 4.22
CA GLY A 27 -8.96 -0.32 4.39
C GLY A 27 -8.21 -1.11 5.45
N HIS A 28 -6.87 -1.04 5.46
CA HIS A 28 -6.05 -1.70 6.48
C HIS A 28 -6.28 -1.11 7.87
N PHE A 29 -6.36 0.23 7.99
CA PHE A 29 -6.61 0.91 9.26
C PHE A 29 -7.98 0.53 9.84
N LEU A 30 -9.04 0.62 9.03
CA LEU A 30 -10.40 0.31 9.45
C LEU A 30 -10.55 -1.18 9.77
N ALA A 31 -10.02 -2.06 8.92
CA ALA A 31 -10.10 -3.50 9.14
C ALA A 31 -9.41 -3.92 10.43
N SER A 32 -8.25 -3.34 10.75
CA SER A 32 -7.52 -3.62 11.99
C SER A 32 -8.30 -3.21 13.24
N HIS A 33 -8.93 -2.05 13.23
CA HIS A 33 -9.75 -1.58 14.36
C HIS A 33 -11.04 -2.38 14.52
N LEU A 34 -11.73 -2.70 13.41
CA LEU A 34 -12.90 -3.58 13.47
C LEU A 34 -12.54 -4.98 13.96
N TYR A 35 -11.40 -5.51 13.56
CA TYR A 35 -10.97 -6.86 13.95
C TYR A 35 -10.75 -6.98 15.47
N ILE A 36 -10.08 -6.00 16.10
CA ILE A 36 -9.87 -6.03 17.55
C ILE A 36 -11.17 -5.85 18.35
N HIS A 37 -12.15 -5.11 17.81
CA HIS A 37 -13.42 -4.87 18.49
C HIS A 37 -14.40 -6.04 18.37
N TYR A 38 -14.50 -6.65 17.18
CA TYR A 38 -15.51 -7.67 16.89
C TYR A 38 -14.97 -9.10 16.98
N CYS A 39 -13.73 -9.35 16.57
CA CYS A 39 -13.19 -10.70 16.41
C CYS A 39 -12.35 -11.16 17.61
N VAL A 40 -11.66 -10.23 18.26
CA VAL A 40 -10.75 -10.54 19.39
C VAL A 40 -10.92 -9.50 20.50
N PRO A 41 -12.09 -9.42 21.16
CA PRO A 41 -12.29 -8.46 22.24
C PRO A 41 -11.38 -8.78 23.43
N TRP A 42 -10.91 -7.74 24.12
CA TRP A 42 -9.92 -7.81 25.20
C TRP A 42 -10.53 -8.31 26.54
N THR A 43 -11.16 -9.48 26.50
CA THR A 43 -11.84 -10.12 27.64
C THR A 43 -11.52 -11.62 27.68
N TRP A 44 -11.57 -12.23 28.87
CA TRP A 44 -11.32 -13.68 29.02
C TRP A 44 -12.31 -14.54 28.23
N THR A 45 -13.57 -14.12 28.17
CA THR A 45 -14.59 -14.76 27.32
C THR A 45 -14.28 -14.57 25.83
N GLY A 46 -13.81 -13.39 25.43
CA GLY A 46 -13.31 -13.10 24.09
C GLY A 46 -12.17 -14.01 23.66
N LEU A 47 -11.22 -14.31 24.56
CA LEU A 47 -10.11 -15.22 24.30
C LEU A 47 -10.61 -16.65 24.02
N LEU A 48 -11.52 -17.16 24.87
CA LEU A 48 -12.08 -18.51 24.70
C LEU A 48 -13.01 -18.63 23.48
N ALA A 49 -13.73 -17.55 23.15
CA ALA A 49 -14.62 -17.51 21.99
C ALA A 49 -13.88 -17.21 20.67
N SER A 50 -12.65 -16.70 20.73
CA SER A 50 -11.86 -16.31 19.55
C SER A 50 -11.75 -17.37 18.45
N PRO A 51 -11.50 -18.68 18.70
CA PRO A 51 -11.44 -19.67 17.63
C PRO A 51 -12.79 -19.86 16.90
N PHE A 52 -13.91 -19.64 17.59
CA PHE A 52 -15.24 -19.75 16.99
C PHE A 52 -15.62 -18.49 16.22
N ILE A 53 -15.33 -17.32 16.78
CA ILE A 53 -15.65 -16.02 16.16
C ILE A 53 -14.77 -15.77 14.94
N THR A 54 -13.49 -16.18 14.96
CA THR A 54 -12.58 -16.00 13.82
C THR A 54 -13.00 -16.75 12.56
N MET A 55 -13.81 -17.82 12.68
CA MET A 55 -14.37 -18.54 11.53
C MET A 55 -15.60 -17.86 10.92
N THR A 56 -16.12 -16.81 11.53
CA THR A 56 -17.25 -16.07 10.97
C THR A 56 -16.84 -15.33 9.69
N PRO A 57 -17.78 -15.12 8.75
CA PRO A 57 -17.46 -14.52 7.45
C PRO A 57 -16.91 -13.10 7.57
N HIS A 58 -17.41 -12.30 8.51
CA HIS A 58 -16.93 -10.93 8.70
C HIS A 58 -15.48 -10.88 9.21
N CYS A 59 -15.12 -11.72 10.20
CA CYS A 59 -13.75 -11.80 10.70
C CYS A 59 -12.77 -12.35 9.65
N THR A 60 -13.21 -13.28 8.82
CA THR A 60 -12.42 -13.81 7.71
C THR A 60 -12.11 -12.73 6.67
N ALA A 61 -13.13 -11.92 6.30
CA ALA A 61 -12.95 -10.80 5.38
C ALA A 61 -12.01 -9.73 5.94
N LEU A 62 -12.20 -9.33 7.20
CA LEU A 62 -11.33 -8.37 7.89
C LEU A 62 -9.88 -8.88 7.94
N ARG A 63 -9.67 -10.15 8.29
CA ARG A 63 -8.34 -10.77 8.32
C ARG A 63 -7.68 -10.81 6.95
N TRP A 64 -8.46 -11.10 5.90
CA TRP A 64 -7.97 -11.07 4.53
C TRP A 64 -7.50 -9.66 4.14
N CYS A 65 -8.29 -8.63 4.45
CA CYS A 65 -7.94 -7.23 4.21
C CYS A 65 -6.65 -6.82 4.94
N ILE A 66 -6.47 -7.26 6.19
CA ILE A 66 -5.26 -6.97 6.96
C ILE A 66 -4.03 -7.60 6.31
N TRP A 67 -4.09 -8.90 6.01
CA TRP A 67 -2.96 -9.66 5.47
C TRP A 67 -2.56 -9.24 4.06
N HIS A 68 -3.54 -9.18 3.16
CA HIS A 68 -3.31 -8.84 1.77
C HIS A 68 -3.11 -7.33 1.60
N GLY A 69 -3.86 -6.51 2.33
CA GLY A 69 -3.72 -5.06 2.29
C GLY A 69 -2.31 -4.61 2.61
N ALA A 70 -1.70 -5.13 3.69
CA ALA A 70 -0.32 -4.81 4.04
C ALA A 70 0.68 -5.20 2.93
N SER A 71 0.47 -6.35 2.28
CA SER A 71 1.30 -6.77 1.14
C SER A 71 1.16 -5.84 -0.07
N HIS A 72 -0.05 -5.33 -0.34
CA HIS A 72 -0.27 -4.33 -1.39
C HIS A 72 0.38 -2.98 -1.08
N LEU A 73 0.34 -2.53 0.18
CA LEU A 73 1.05 -1.32 0.62
C LEU A 73 2.57 -1.46 0.38
N GLN A 74 3.17 -2.60 0.74
CA GLN A 74 4.61 -2.82 0.54
C GLN A 74 5.00 -2.76 -0.95
N LYS A 75 4.23 -3.39 -1.84
CA LYS A 75 4.49 -3.35 -3.29
C LYS A 75 4.44 -1.93 -3.84
N LEU A 76 3.45 -1.13 -3.40
CA LEU A 76 3.33 0.26 -3.79
C LEU A 76 4.50 1.12 -3.27
N TRP A 77 4.94 0.86 -2.03
CA TRP A 77 6.10 1.52 -1.45
C TRP A 77 7.39 1.23 -2.23
N ILE A 78 7.61 -0.04 -2.61
CA ILE A 78 8.76 -0.43 -3.45
C ILE A 78 8.70 0.25 -4.81
N SER A 79 7.53 0.28 -5.46
CA SER A 79 7.37 0.94 -6.76
C SER A 79 7.70 2.43 -6.71
N LEU A 80 7.31 3.13 -5.64
CA LEU A 80 7.69 4.53 -5.41
C LEU A 80 9.20 4.67 -5.20
N GLY A 81 9.80 3.78 -4.41
CA GLY A 81 11.25 3.74 -4.18
C GLY A 81 12.04 3.55 -5.48
N THR A 82 11.60 2.63 -6.35
CA THR A 82 12.21 2.42 -7.67
C THR A 82 12.11 3.66 -8.55
N TRP A 83 10.95 4.33 -8.59
CA TRP A 83 10.79 5.57 -9.34
C TRP A 83 11.75 6.66 -8.83
N CYS A 84 11.80 6.88 -7.52
CA CYS A 84 12.72 7.86 -6.92
C CYS A 84 14.20 7.54 -7.25
N PHE A 85 14.59 6.27 -7.12
CA PHE A 85 15.96 5.85 -7.38
C PHE A 85 16.39 6.11 -8.83
N LEU A 86 15.53 5.82 -9.80
CA LEU A 86 15.81 6.08 -11.22
C LEU A 86 16.03 7.57 -11.51
N HIS A 87 15.16 8.45 -10.98
CA HIS A 87 15.30 9.90 -11.17
C HIS A 87 16.56 10.48 -10.52
N ILE A 88 16.96 9.93 -9.37
CA ILE A 88 18.20 10.35 -8.70
C ILE A 88 19.42 9.85 -9.47
N PHE A 89 19.42 8.58 -9.88
CA PHE A 89 20.54 7.96 -10.59
C PHE A 89 20.81 8.63 -11.95
N GLU A 90 19.76 8.94 -12.71
CA GLU A 90 19.86 9.66 -13.99
C GLU A 90 20.59 11.01 -13.81
N LYS A 91 20.21 11.78 -12.77
CA LYS A 91 20.87 13.06 -12.47
C LYS A 91 22.34 12.89 -12.09
N ILE A 92 22.68 11.82 -11.37
CA ILE A 92 24.06 11.53 -10.96
C ILE A 92 24.92 11.20 -12.17
N THR A 93 24.44 10.36 -13.10
CA THR A 93 25.20 9.99 -14.31
C THR A 93 25.50 11.20 -15.20
N ILE A 94 24.52 12.08 -15.39
CA ILE A 94 24.70 13.32 -16.18
C ILE A 94 25.74 14.24 -15.53
N PHE A 95 25.70 14.40 -14.20
CA PHE A 95 26.68 15.20 -13.48
C PHE A 95 28.10 14.61 -13.56
N SER A 96 28.24 13.29 -13.52
CA SER A 96 29.53 12.62 -13.70
C SER A 96 30.12 12.90 -15.08
N SER A 97 29.31 12.83 -16.14
CA SER A 97 29.76 13.12 -17.50
C SER A 97 30.15 14.59 -17.72
N SER A 98 29.55 15.53 -16.99
CA SER A 98 29.87 16.96 -17.11
C SER A 98 31.19 17.37 -16.46
N LYS A 99 31.76 16.56 -15.57
CA LYS A 99 33.04 16.87 -14.91
C LYS A 99 34.26 16.48 -15.73
N GLU A 100 34.10 15.67 -16.77
CA GLU A 100 35.18 15.11 -17.58
C GLU A 100 35.34 15.81 -18.94
N GLY A 101 34.48 16.79 -19.27
CA GLY A 101 34.49 17.56 -20.53
C GLY A 101 34.92 19.01 -20.36
#